data_AF-A0A6A4LH19-F1
#
_entry.id   AF-A0A6A4LH19-F1
#
_cell.length_a   1.000
_cell.length_b   1.000
_cell.length_c   1.000
_cell.angle_alpha   90.00
_cell.angle_beta   90.00
_cell.angle_gamma   90.00
#
_symmetry.space_group_name_H-M   'P 1'
#
loop_
_entity.id
_entity.type
_entity.pdbx_description
1 polymer ?
#
loop_
_entity_poly.entity_id
_entity_poly.type
_entity_poly.pdbx_seq_one_letter_code
_entity_poly.pdbx_strand_id
1 'polypeptide(L)'
;VFYTEGSFVMQEGKPVDAMLFVMDGKLASSTTNGGSIGFFNMEYLECGDFGGEELLGWALDPHSSTKLPFATRTIKAVSEVEALVLKAEDLKIVASEFRWLHDKQLRHFFRYYSQQWRTWAACFIQARWRRYRRKKLEESLRVIEENRLQDALARGGGSLPSLGAIIYVVRFAVNVIRAVRRNGSALTPRLPERIFPTMIQKPAEPDFIAEGKY
;
A
#
# COMPACT_ATOMS: atom_id res chain seq x y z
N VAL A 1 -18.52 -12.94 -20.28
CA VAL A 1 -19.18 -13.34 -19.02
C VAL A 1 -19.94 -12.14 -18.50
N PHE A 2 -21.12 -12.36 -17.93
CA PHE A 2 -21.97 -11.31 -17.36
C PHE A 2 -22.04 -11.49 -15.85
N TYR A 3 -21.88 -10.41 -15.12
CA TYR A 3 -22.01 -10.37 -13.67
C TYR A 3 -23.16 -9.45 -13.29
N THR A 4 -24.08 -9.97 -12.47
CA THR A 4 -25.18 -9.16 -11.92
C THR A 4 -24.65 -8.27 -10.80
N GLU A 5 -25.32 -7.15 -10.57
CA GLU A 5 -25.03 -6.28 -9.43
C GLU A 5 -24.98 -7.08 -8.11
N GLY A 6 -24.01 -6.77 -7.27
CA GLY A 6 -23.83 -7.41 -5.98
C GLY A 6 -23.08 -8.75 -6.01
N SER A 7 -22.83 -9.32 -7.18
CA SER A 7 -22.09 -10.59 -7.30
C SER A 7 -20.60 -10.42 -7.00
N PHE A 8 -19.99 -11.46 -6.43
CA PHE A 8 -18.54 -11.52 -6.23
C PHE A 8 -17.89 -12.13 -7.46
N VAL A 9 -16.97 -11.39 -8.06
CA VAL A 9 -16.14 -11.86 -9.18
C VAL A 9 -14.91 -12.58 -8.65
N MET A 10 -14.30 -12.03 -7.60
CA MET A 10 -13.08 -12.55 -6.97
C MET A 10 -13.08 -12.21 -5.49
N GLN A 11 -12.45 -13.04 -4.66
CA GLN A 11 -12.36 -12.82 -3.22
C GLN A 11 -10.91 -12.96 -2.75
N GLU A 12 -10.46 -11.99 -1.96
CA GLU A 12 -9.12 -11.98 -1.37
C GLU A 12 -8.83 -13.30 -0.63
N GLY A 13 -7.67 -13.90 -0.88
CA GLY A 13 -7.24 -15.17 -0.29
C GLY A 13 -7.80 -16.43 -0.96
N LYS A 14 -8.58 -16.31 -2.04
CA LYS A 14 -9.00 -17.47 -2.86
C LYS A 14 -8.10 -17.64 -4.08
N PRO A 15 -7.92 -18.87 -4.61
CA PRO A 15 -7.19 -19.09 -5.85
C PRO A 15 -7.80 -18.27 -7.00
N VAL A 16 -6.94 -17.70 -7.85
CA VAL A 16 -7.32 -16.98 -9.07
C VAL A 16 -7.23 -17.95 -10.24
N ASP A 17 -8.36 -18.28 -10.84
CA ASP A 17 -8.48 -19.20 -11.97
C ASP A 17 -8.61 -18.51 -13.33
N ALA A 18 -8.89 -17.20 -13.33
CA ALA A 18 -8.94 -16.41 -14.55
C ALA A 18 -8.62 -14.93 -14.35
N MET A 19 -8.10 -14.30 -15.40
CA MET A 19 -8.06 -12.86 -15.55
C MET A 19 -9.38 -12.36 -16.12
N LEU A 20 -9.79 -11.18 -15.65
CA LEU A 20 -11.04 -10.52 -16.03
C LEU A 20 -10.68 -9.19 -16.69
N PHE A 21 -11.28 -8.88 -17.84
CA PHE A 21 -11.19 -7.58 -18.50
C PHE A 21 -12.58 -6.97 -18.58
N VAL A 22 -12.74 -5.78 -18.01
CA VAL A 22 -14.04 -5.09 -17.95
C VAL A 22 -14.32 -4.49 -19.32
N MET A 23 -15.41 -4.93 -19.94
CA MET A 23 -15.89 -4.39 -21.21
C MET A 23 -16.92 -3.30 -21.00
N ASP A 24 -17.80 -3.48 -20.01
CA ASP A 24 -18.79 -2.49 -19.60
C ASP A 24 -19.19 -2.68 -18.13
N GLY A 25 -19.71 -1.62 -17.51
CA GLY A 25 -20.14 -1.61 -16.11
C GLY A 25 -19.04 -1.22 -15.12
N LYS A 26 -19.33 -1.41 -13.83
CA LYS A 26 -18.48 -0.98 -12.72
C LYS A 26 -18.28 -2.07 -11.66
N LEU A 27 -17.03 -2.28 -11.29
CA LEU A 27 -16.62 -3.18 -10.21
C LEU A 27 -15.98 -2.39 -9.08
N ALA A 28 -16.15 -2.85 -7.84
CA ALA A 28 -15.39 -2.40 -6.69
C ALA A 28 -14.30 -3.41 -6.35
N SER A 29 -13.06 -2.95 -6.36
CA SER A 29 -11.87 -3.72 -5.96
C SER A 29 -11.41 -3.24 -4.60
N SER A 30 -11.36 -4.14 -3.62
CA SER A 30 -10.99 -3.81 -2.24
C SER A 30 -10.01 -4.81 -1.64
N THR A 31 -9.15 -4.35 -0.74
CA THR A 31 -8.21 -5.21 0.00
C THR A 31 -7.99 -4.72 1.41
N THR A 32 -7.86 -5.69 2.31
CA THR A 32 -7.45 -5.46 3.70
C THR A 32 -5.99 -5.83 3.95
N ASN A 33 -5.24 -6.16 2.89
CA ASN A 33 -3.87 -6.66 2.97
C ASN A 33 -3.77 -7.84 3.97
N GLY A 34 -4.59 -8.86 3.74
CA GLY A 34 -4.66 -10.05 4.59
C GLY A 34 -5.22 -9.78 5.99
N GLY A 35 -6.20 -8.88 6.12
CA GLY A 35 -6.81 -8.54 7.41
C GLY A 35 -5.98 -7.62 8.30
N SER A 36 -5.04 -6.86 7.71
CA SER A 36 -4.24 -5.88 8.44
C SER A 36 -5.12 -4.78 9.05
N ILE A 37 -5.12 -4.67 10.37
CA ILE A 37 -5.92 -3.66 11.09
C ILE A 37 -5.53 -2.25 10.63
N GLY A 38 -6.52 -1.47 10.22
CA GLY A 38 -6.32 -0.09 9.76
C GLY A 38 -5.82 0.04 8.33
N PHE A 39 -5.73 -1.05 7.57
CA PHE A 39 -5.46 -1.03 6.14
C PHE A 39 -6.73 -1.40 5.36
N PHE A 40 -7.25 -0.43 4.61
CA PHE A 40 -8.33 -0.64 3.67
C PHE A 40 -8.03 0.18 2.42
N ASN A 41 -7.85 -0.50 1.29
CA ASN A 41 -7.74 0.15 0.00
C ASN A 41 -8.94 -0.28 -0.84
N MET A 42 -9.65 0.71 -1.39
CA MET A 42 -10.79 0.49 -2.27
C MET A 42 -10.63 1.37 -3.49
N GLU A 43 -10.96 0.80 -4.64
CA GLU A 43 -10.91 1.44 -5.95
C GLU A 43 -12.02 0.87 -6.83
N TYR A 44 -12.38 1.61 -7.87
CA TYR A 44 -13.32 1.13 -8.87
C TYR A 44 -12.57 0.69 -10.13
N LEU A 45 -13.02 -0.40 -10.72
CA LEU A 45 -12.59 -0.84 -12.05
C LEU A 45 -13.72 -0.52 -13.03
N GLU A 46 -13.38 0.15 -14.13
CA GLU A 46 -14.29 0.57 -15.19
C GLU A 46 -13.87 -0.06 -16.53
N CYS A 47 -14.56 0.26 -17.62
CA CYS A 47 -14.23 -0.24 -18.96
C CYS A 47 -12.73 -0.07 -19.27
N GLY A 48 -12.09 -1.16 -19.70
CA GLY A 48 -10.65 -1.21 -20.00
C GLY A 48 -9.76 -1.64 -18.83
N ASP A 49 -10.27 -1.63 -17.60
CA ASP A 49 -9.55 -2.17 -16.45
C ASP A 49 -9.62 -3.70 -16.41
N PHE A 50 -8.74 -4.30 -15.60
CA PHE A 50 -8.68 -5.75 -15.42
C PHE A 50 -8.50 -6.17 -13.96
N GLY A 51 -8.86 -7.42 -13.69
CA GLY A 51 -8.63 -8.12 -12.42
C GLY A 51 -7.91 -9.46 -12.63
N GLY A 52 -7.39 -10.05 -11.54
CA GLY A 52 -6.63 -11.30 -11.60
C GLY A 52 -5.17 -11.12 -12.03
N GLU A 53 -4.59 -9.94 -11.78
CA GLU A 53 -3.21 -9.60 -12.14
C GLU A 53 -2.15 -10.53 -11.53
N GLU A 54 -2.51 -11.27 -10.49
CA GLU A 54 -1.69 -12.29 -9.87
C GLU A 54 -1.31 -13.41 -10.86
N LEU A 55 -2.18 -13.68 -11.84
CA LEU A 55 -1.94 -14.67 -12.88
C LEU A 55 -0.87 -14.23 -13.88
N LEU A 56 -0.61 -12.94 -14.05
CA LEU A 56 0.39 -12.47 -15.01
C LEU A 56 1.78 -12.98 -14.66
N GLY A 57 2.17 -12.82 -13.39
CA GLY A 57 3.48 -13.33 -12.95
C GLY A 57 3.56 -14.84 -12.94
N TRP A 58 2.47 -15.50 -12.59
CA TRP A 58 2.40 -16.96 -12.62
C TRP A 58 2.47 -17.52 -14.05
N ALA A 59 1.73 -16.95 -15.00
CA ALA A 59 1.69 -17.48 -16.36
C ALA A 59 2.99 -17.23 -17.13
N LEU A 60 3.66 -16.11 -16.85
CA LEU A 60 4.86 -15.70 -17.56
C LEU A 60 6.16 -16.27 -16.97
N ASP A 61 6.12 -16.83 -15.76
CA ASP A 61 7.24 -17.56 -15.17
C ASP A 61 7.29 -18.99 -15.73
N PRO A 62 8.34 -19.39 -16.46
CA PRO A 62 8.51 -20.75 -17.00
C PRO A 62 8.58 -21.83 -15.90
N HIS A 63 8.98 -21.45 -14.68
CA HIS A 63 9.16 -22.33 -13.52
C HIS A 63 7.98 -22.26 -12.54
N SER A 64 6.91 -21.58 -12.94
CA SER A 64 5.72 -21.42 -12.10
C SER A 64 5.09 -22.77 -11.73
N SER A 65 4.68 -22.88 -10.46
CA SER A 65 4.05 -24.09 -9.93
C SER A 65 2.71 -24.39 -10.60
N THR A 66 2.24 -25.63 -10.51
CA THR A 66 0.86 -26.00 -10.92
C THR A 66 -0.22 -25.40 -10.03
N LYS A 67 0.14 -24.83 -8.86
CA LYS A 67 -0.80 -24.17 -7.96
C LYS A 67 -1.05 -22.75 -8.45
N LEU A 68 -2.33 -22.40 -8.51
CA LEU A 68 -2.78 -21.06 -8.85
C LEU A 68 -2.41 -20.05 -7.74
N PRO A 69 -2.09 -18.80 -8.11
CA PRO A 69 -1.86 -17.75 -7.13
C PRO A 69 -3.15 -17.40 -6.40
N PHE A 70 -3.04 -16.81 -5.21
CA PHE A 70 -4.17 -16.33 -4.43
C PHE A 70 -4.48 -14.86 -4.75
N ALA A 71 -5.75 -14.52 -4.82
CA ALA A 71 -6.22 -13.17 -5.03
C ALA A 71 -5.78 -12.26 -3.89
N THR A 72 -5.23 -11.10 -4.24
CA THR A 72 -4.81 -10.07 -3.28
C THR A 72 -5.94 -9.10 -2.95
N ARG A 73 -7.00 -9.11 -3.77
CA ARG A 73 -8.15 -8.22 -3.66
C ARG A 73 -9.47 -8.98 -3.83
N THR A 74 -10.52 -8.42 -3.22
CA THR A 74 -11.90 -8.81 -3.44
C THR A 74 -12.51 -7.89 -4.48
N ILE A 75 -13.08 -8.46 -5.54
CA ILE A 75 -13.74 -7.74 -6.63
C ILE A 75 -15.23 -8.09 -6.61
N LYS A 76 -16.07 -7.05 -6.54
CA LYS A 76 -17.52 -7.16 -6.47
C LYS A 76 -18.18 -6.27 -7.52
N ALA A 77 -19.20 -6.80 -8.20
CA ALA A 77 -20.04 -6.05 -9.14
C ALA A 77 -20.86 -4.97 -8.41
N VAL A 78 -20.70 -3.73 -8.84
CA VAL A 78 -21.45 -2.56 -8.35
C VAL A 78 -22.62 -2.25 -9.29
N SER A 79 -22.50 -2.62 -10.57
CA SER A 79 -23.57 -2.61 -11.57
C SER A 79 -23.63 -3.97 -12.26
N GLU A 80 -24.52 -4.11 -13.25
CA GLU A 80 -24.33 -5.14 -14.27
C GLU A 80 -22.99 -4.90 -14.98
N VAL A 81 -22.22 -5.97 -15.18
CA VAL A 81 -20.87 -5.92 -15.74
C VAL A 81 -20.74 -6.94 -16.85
N GLU A 82 -20.31 -6.46 -18.01
CA GLU A 82 -19.83 -7.30 -19.10
C GLU A 82 -18.32 -7.42 -19.01
N ALA A 83 -17.81 -8.64 -19.02
CA ALA A 83 -16.38 -8.85 -18.95
C ALA A 83 -15.90 -10.02 -19.82
N LEU A 84 -14.71 -9.86 -20.39
CA LEU A 84 -13.97 -10.96 -20.99
C LEU A 84 -13.17 -11.66 -19.91
N VAL A 85 -13.12 -12.99 -20.00
CA VAL A 85 -12.43 -13.82 -19.03
C VAL A 85 -11.41 -14.66 -19.78
N LEU A 86 -10.15 -14.58 -19.35
CA LEU A 86 -9.05 -15.38 -19.86
C LEU A 86 -8.59 -16.33 -18.76
N LYS A 87 -8.83 -17.63 -18.92
CA LYS A 87 -8.50 -18.62 -17.91
C LYS A 87 -6.99 -18.71 -17.70
N ALA A 88 -6.58 -19.15 -16.53
CA ALA A 88 -5.18 -19.35 -16.18
C ALA A 88 -4.47 -20.29 -17.19
N GLU A 89 -5.12 -21.39 -17.56
CA GLU A 89 -4.58 -22.36 -18.53
C GLU A 89 -4.34 -21.72 -19.90
N ASP A 90 -5.34 -21.00 -20.41
CA ASP A 90 -5.26 -20.29 -21.70
C ASP A 90 -4.19 -19.18 -21.66
N LEU A 91 -4.12 -18.42 -20.55
CA LEU A 91 -3.11 -17.40 -20.36
C LEU A 91 -1.70 -18.00 -20.37
N LYS A 92 -1.51 -19.21 -19.82
CA LYS A 92 -0.20 -19.88 -19.82
C LYS A 92 0.24 -20.31 -21.21
N ILE A 93 -0.71 -20.77 -22.03
CA ILE A 93 -0.47 -21.07 -23.45
C ILE A 93 -0.07 -19.79 -24.19
N VAL A 94 -0.83 -18.71 -24.01
CA VAL A 94 -0.53 -17.40 -24.61
C VAL A 94 0.86 -16.93 -24.16
N ALA A 95 1.18 -17.02 -22.87
CA ALA A 95 2.49 -16.67 -22.33
C ALA A 95 3.63 -17.46 -22.99
N SER A 96 3.46 -18.77 -23.22
CA SER A 96 4.49 -19.62 -23.83
C SER A 96 4.69 -19.36 -25.32
N GLU A 97 3.61 -19.09 -26.06
CA GLU A 97 3.67 -18.86 -27.52
C GLU A 97 4.25 -17.49 -27.84
N PHE A 98 3.90 -16.47 -27.05
CA PHE A 98 4.23 -15.09 -27.34
C PHE A 98 5.45 -14.63 -26.55
N ARG A 99 6.65 -14.95 -27.06
CA ARG A 99 7.94 -14.56 -26.43
C ARG A 99 8.09 -13.07 -26.13
N TRP A 100 7.44 -12.19 -26.90
CA TRP A 100 7.43 -10.75 -26.64
C TRP A 100 6.79 -10.40 -25.29
N LEU A 101 5.97 -11.28 -24.72
CA LEU A 101 5.38 -11.08 -23.40
C LEU A 101 6.42 -11.11 -22.26
N HIS A 102 7.61 -11.66 -22.51
CA HIS A 102 8.72 -11.66 -21.56
C HIS A 102 9.59 -10.39 -21.62
N ASP A 103 9.26 -9.44 -22.50
CA ASP A 103 10.04 -8.22 -22.68
C ASP A 103 9.93 -7.24 -21.49
N LYS A 104 10.96 -6.40 -21.30
CA LYS A 104 10.98 -5.35 -20.27
C LYS A 104 9.84 -4.36 -20.43
N GLN A 105 9.45 -4.02 -21.65
CA GLN A 105 8.38 -3.05 -21.90
C GLN A 105 7.05 -3.52 -21.32
N LEU A 106 6.72 -4.80 -21.49
CA LEU A 106 5.47 -5.36 -20.96
C LEU A 106 5.47 -5.45 -19.44
N ARG A 107 6.63 -5.71 -18.81
CA ARG A 107 6.77 -5.64 -17.35
C ARG A 107 6.41 -4.26 -16.82
N HIS A 108 6.86 -3.20 -17.50
CA HIS A 108 6.50 -1.84 -17.13
C HIS A 108 5.02 -1.57 -17.34
N PHE A 109 4.44 -2.07 -18.42
CA PHE A 109 3.00 -1.99 -18.68
C PHE A 109 2.19 -2.62 -17.53
N PHE A 110 2.48 -3.87 -17.16
CA PHE A 110 1.77 -4.54 -16.07
C PHE A 110 1.98 -3.85 -14.72
N ARG A 111 3.20 -3.39 -14.40
CA ARG A 111 3.44 -2.59 -13.19
C ARG A 111 2.64 -1.29 -13.18
N TYR A 112 2.50 -0.65 -14.34
CA TYR A 112 1.80 0.61 -14.47
C TYR A 112 0.28 0.46 -14.29
N TYR A 113 -0.32 -0.60 -14.84
CA TYR A 113 -1.75 -0.86 -14.70
C TYR A 113 -2.12 -1.64 -13.42
N SER A 114 -1.13 -2.24 -12.76
CA SER A 114 -1.41 -3.03 -11.56
C SER A 114 -1.80 -2.20 -10.35
N GLN A 115 -2.92 -2.55 -9.76
CA GLN A 115 -3.43 -1.86 -8.58
C GLN A 115 -2.62 -2.20 -7.32
N GLN A 116 -2.09 -3.41 -7.22
CA GLN A 116 -1.19 -3.78 -6.14
C GLN A 116 0.13 -2.97 -6.20
N TRP A 117 0.73 -2.82 -7.39
CA TRP A 117 1.96 -2.04 -7.56
C TRP A 117 1.74 -0.55 -7.30
N ARG A 118 0.64 0.04 -7.78
CA ARG A 118 0.25 1.43 -7.50
C ARG A 118 0.09 1.68 -6.00
N THR A 119 -0.63 0.78 -5.32
CA THR A 119 -0.86 0.86 -3.88
C THR A 119 0.46 0.78 -3.09
N TRP A 120 1.32 -0.17 -3.45
CA TRP A 120 2.64 -0.32 -2.85
C TRP A 120 3.50 0.94 -3.02
N ALA A 121 3.58 1.48 -4.24
CA ALA A 121 4.34 2.68 -4.54
C ALA A 121 3.84 3.90 -3.75
N ALA A 122 2.52 4.08 -3.71
CA ALA A 122 1.89 5.14 -2.92
C ALA A 122 2.24 5.02 -1.43
N CYS A 123 2.11 3.83 -0.85
CA CYS A 123 2.45 3.60 0.55
C CYS A 123 3.95 3.78 0.84
N PHE A 124 4.82 3.38 -0.07
CA PHE A 124 6.26 3.58 0.05
C PHE A 124 6.64 5.06 0.09
N ILE A 125 6.10 5.85 -0.85
CA ILE A 125 6.31 7.30 -0.91
C ILE A 125 5.74 7.97 0.35
N GLN A 126 4.51 7.61 0.76
CA GLN A 126 3.88 8.12 1.97
C GLN A 126 4.71 7.84 3.22
N ALA A 127 5.28 6.64 3.35
CA ALA A 127 6.13 6.28 4.49
C ALA A 127 7.39 7.15 4.55
N ARG A 128 8.07 7.36 3.42
CA ARG A 128 9.23 8.25 3.32
C ARG A 128 8.88 9.69 3.65
N TRP A 129 7.79 10.21 3.10
CA TRP A 129 7.33 11.58 3.38
C TRP A 129 6.98 11.79 4.85
N ARG A 130 6.25 10.86 5.48
CA ARG A 130 5.94 10.91 6.92
C ARG A 130 7.21 10.90 7.77
N ARG A 131 8.22 10.11 7.39
CA ARG A 131 9.52 10.10 8.07
C ARG A 131 10.24 11.45 7.94
N TYR A 132 10.30 12.01 6.74
CA TYR A 132 10.89 13.32 6.49
C TYR A 132 10.18 14.41 7.31
N ARG A 133 8.85 14.45 7.28
CA ARG A 133 8.06 15.42 8.06
C ARG A 133 8.29 15.33 9.56
N ARG A 134 8.45 14.13 10.12
CA ARG A 134 8.80 13.94 11.54
C ARG A 134 10.17 14.53 11.86
N LYS A 135 11.18 14.22 11.05
CA LYS A 135 12.53 14.78 11.22
C LYS A 135 12.54 16.31 11.15
N LYS A 136 11.86 16.88 10.14
CA LYS A 136 11.77 18.33 9.99
C LYS A 136 11.09 19.01 11.19
N LEU A 137 10.06 18.38 11.74
CA LEU A 137 9.40 18.88 12.95
C LEU A 137 10.35 18.80 14.17
N GLU A 138 11.05 17.68 14.34
CA GLU A 138 12.04 17.51 15.42
C GLU A 138 13.18 18.53 15.31
N GLU A 139 13.71 18.77 14.12
CA GLU A 139 14.73 19.79 13.86
C GLU A 139 14.21 21.21 14.18
N SER A 140 13.00 21.55 13.74
CA SER A 140 12.40 22.85 14.06
C SER A 140 12.21 23.06 15.57
N LEU A 141 11.84 22.00 16.30
CA LEU A 141 11.71 22.05 17.76
C LEU A 141 13.07 22.23 18.42
N ARG A 142 14.12 21.54 17.94
CA ARG A 142 15.50 21.71 18.44
C ARG A 142 16.01 23.13 18.25
N VAL A 143 15.78 23.73 17.08
CA VAL A 143 16.19 25.13 16.80
C VAL A 143 15.45 26.11 17.72
N ILE A 144 14.14 25.91 17.94
CA ILE A 144 13.37 26.75 18.88
C ILE A 144 13.88 26.60 20.31
N GLU A 145 14.20 25.37 20.75
CA GLU A 145 14.77 25.10 22.07
C GLU A 145 16.15 25.74 22.23
N GLU A 146 17.03 25.63 21.24
CA GLU A 146 18.36 26.23 21.25
C GLU A 146 18.32 27.77 21.25
N ASN A 147 17.47 28.38 20.42
CA ASN A 147 17.28 29.84 20.43
C ASN A 147 16.76 30.33 21.79
N ARG A 148 15.85 29.60 22.43
CA ARG A 148 15.37 29.90 23.78
C ARG A 148 16.47 29.79 24.83
N LEU A 149 17.37 28.80 24.71
CA LEU A 149 18.53 28.67 25.58
C LEU A 149 19.48 29.86 25.41
N GLN A 150 19.78 30.25 24.18
CA GLN A 150 20.66 31.40 23.89
C GLN A 150 20.07 32.73 24.42
N ASP A 151 18.78 32.98 24.19
CA ASP A 151 18.09 34.15 24.74
C ASP A 151 18.10 34.18 26.28
N ALA A 152 17.92 33.01 26.92
CA ALA A 152 17.96 32.90 28.37
C ALA A 152 19.36 33.18 28.94
N LEU A 153 20.42 32.71 28.27
CA LEU A 153 21.81 33.01 28.62
C LEU A 153 22.12 34.51 28.43
N ALA A 154 21.66 35.12 27.33
CA ALA A 154 21.87 36.54 27.06
C ALA A 154 21.13 37.47 28.04
N ARG A 155 19.98 37.03 28.56
CA ARG A 155 19.18 37.76 29.57
C ARG A 155 19.60 37.43 31.02
N GLY A 156 20.55 36.53 31.21
CA GLY A 156 20.98 36.00 32.51
C GLY A 156 21.87 36.95 33.31
N GLY A 157 21.30 38.09 33.74
CA GLY A 157 21.85 38.98 34.76
C GLY A 157 21.23 38.81 36.15
N GLY A 158 20.35 37.82 36.38
CA GLY A 158 19.75 37.60 37.71
C GLY A 158 18.95 36.29 37.81
N SER A 159 19.32 35.45 38.79
CA SER A 159 18.64 34.25 39.29
C SER A 159 17.81 33.44 38.27
N LEU A 160 18.48 32.66 37.42
CA LEU A 160 17.80 31.67 36.59
C LEU A 160 17.55 30.36 37.38
N PRO A 161 16.37 29.72 37.23
CA PRO A 161 16.18 28.32 37.62
C PRO A 161 17.24 27.45 36.95
N SER A 162 17.75 26.45 37.67
CA SER A 162 18.85 25.62 37.17
C SER A 162 18.52 25.03 35.81
N LEU A 163 19.52 24.94 34.93
CA LEU A 163 19.39 24.39 33.57
C LEU A 163 18.73 22.99 33.57
N GLY A 164 18.96 22.21 34.63
CA GLY A 164 18.28 20.94 34.87
C GLY A 164 16.77 21.06 35.08
N ALA A 165 16.29 22.09 35.79
CA ALA A 165 14.86 22.34 36.00
C ALA A 165 14.14 22.70 34.70
N ILE A 166 14.75 23.53 33.84
CA ILE A 166 14.17 23.91 32.55
C ILE A 166 14.08 22.69 31.62
N ILE A 167 15.16 21.91 31.50
CA ILE A 167 15.17 20.67 30.71
C ILE A 167 14.10 19.69 31.22
N TYR A 168 13.93 19.59 32.54
CA TYR A 168 12.94 18.71 33.14
C TYR A 168 11.51 19.17 32.81
N VAL A 169 11.22 20.48 32.92
CA VAL A 169 9.90 21.04 32.55
C VAL A 169 9.60 20.87 31.07
N VAL A 170 10.59 21.04 30.19
CA VAL A 170 10.43 20.79 28.75
C VAL A 170 10.17 19.31 28.47
N ARG A 171 10.96 18.39 29.05
CA ARG A 171 10.70 16.94 28.92
C ARG A 171 9.33 16.56 29.46
N PHE A 172 8.93 17.15 30.58
CA PHE A 172 7.61 16.95 31.17
C PHE A 172 6.51 17.44 30.23
N ALA A 173 6.59 18.68 29.72
CA ALA A 173 5.61 19.24 28.80
C ALA A 173 5.52 18.44 27.49
N VAL A 174 6.65 18.00 26.92
CA VAL A 174 6.64 17.16 25.71
C VAL A 174 6.09 15.77 26.00
N ASN A 175 6.40 15.18 27.15
CA ASN A 175 5.81 13.90 27.59
C ASN A 175 4.31 14.03 27.83
N VAL A 176 3.85 15.14 28.42
CA VAL A 176 2.42 15.46 28.65
C VAL A 176 1.71 15.69 27.32
N ILE A 177 2.28 16.44 26.38
CA ILE A 177 1.69 16.63 25.04
C ILE A 177 1.65 15.30 24.27
N ARG A 178 2.68 14.45 24.40
CA ARG A 178 2.67 13.09 23.84
C ARG A 178 1.62 12.19 24.52
N ALA A 179 1.44 12.32 25.83
CA ALA A 179 0.42 11.61 26.59
C ALA A 179 -0.99 12.10 26.25
N VAL A 180 -1.20 13.40 26.06
CA VAL A 180 -2.48 14.01 25.64
C VAL A 180 -2.78 13.67 24.18
N ARG A 181 -1.78 13.60 23.29
CA ARG A 181 -1.97 13.08 21.93
C ARG A 181 -2.24 11.58 21.88
N ARG A 182 -1.79 10.82 22.90
CA ARG A 182 -2.10 9.39 23.07
C ARG A 182 -3.47 9.16 23.75
N ASN A 183 -3.85 10.00 24.72
CA ASN A 183 -5.05 9.83 25.56
C ASN A 183 -6.23 10.74 25.16
N GLY A 184 -6.04 11.69 24.25
CA GLY A 184 -7.08 12.58 23.72
C GLY A 184 -8.14 11.87 22.87
N SER A 185 -8.13 10.54 22.81
CA SER A 185 -9.17 9.71 22.20
C SER A 185 -10.25 9.25 23.18
N ALA A 186 -10.26 9.74 24.43
CA ALA A 186 -11.22 9.29 25.44
C ALA A 186 -12.64 9.92 25.33
N LEU A 187 -12.88 10.88 24.44
CA LEU A 187 -14.20 11.52 24.26
C LEU A 187 -14.79 11.41 22.85
N THR A 188 -14.23 10.59 21.97
CA THR A 188 -14.81 10.33 20.63
C THR A 188 -14.62 8.85 20.25
N PRO A 189 -15.59 8.18 19.62
CA PRO A 189 -15.55 6.74 19.38
C PRO A 189 -14.34 6.36 18.54
N ARG A 190 -13.46 5.55 19.15
CA ARG A 190 -12.38 4.73 18.56
C ARG A 190 -12.03 5.00 17.09
N LEU A 191 -10.94 5.73 16.86
CA LEU A 191 -10.08 5.45 15.70
C LEU A 191 -8.91 4.58 16.20
N PRO A 192 -8.71 3.37 15.64
CA PRO A 192 -7.71 2.46 16.16
C PRO A 192 -6.33 3.09 16.07
N GLU A 193 -5.62 2.91 17.18
CA GLU A 193 -4.21 3.15 17.38
C GLU A 193 -3.44 2.85 16.09
N ARG A 194 -2.68 3.85 15.62
CA ARG A 194 -1.90 3.79 14.38
C ARG A 194 -0.69 2.87 14.60
N ILE A 195 -0.94 1.58 14.81
CA ILE A 195 -0.04 0.49 14.48
C ILE A 195 0.40 0.82 13.07
N PHE A 196 1.70 1.04 12.88
CA PHE A 196 2.23 1.16 11.52
C PHE A 196 1.77 -0.11 10.81
N PRO A 197 0.94 -0.03 9.76
CA PRO A 197 0.64 -1.23 9.02
C PRO A 197 2.00 -1.76 8.60
N THR A 198 2.27 -3.01 8.99
CA THR A 198 3.36 -3.83 8.48
C THR A 198 3.53 -3.42 7.02
N MET A 199 4.68 -2.84 6.65
CA MET A 199 4.85 -2.27 5.33
C MET A 199 4.30 -3.25 4.31
N ILE A 200 3.36 -2.79 3.45
CA ILE A 200 2.84 -3.60 2.36
C ILE A 200 4.04 -4.29 1.72
N GLN A 201 4.03 -5.63 1.74
CA GLN A 201 5.13 -6.38 1.18
C GLN A 201 5.25 -6.00 -0.28
N LYS A 202 6.48 -5.79 -0.74
CA LYS A 202 6.73 -5.53 -2.16
C LYS A 202 6.06 -6.68 -2.95
N PRO A 203 5.15 -6.38 -3.91
CA PRO A 203 4.56 -7.42 -4.73
C PRO A 203 5.67 -8.26 -5.36
N ALA A 204 5.45 -9.56 -5.45
CA ALA A 204 6.43 -10.46 -6.07
C ALA A 204 6.76 -9.95 -7.47
N GLU A 205 8.05 -9.85 -7.79
CA GLU A 205 8.40 -9.56 -9.17
C GLU A 205 8.04 -10.79 -9.99
N PRO A 206 7.33 -10.62 -11.11
CA PRO A 206 7.22 -11.70 -12.06
C PRO A 206 8.64 -11.99 -12.58
N ASP A 207 9.15 -13.19 -12.27
CA ASP A 207 10.49 -13.64 -12.62
C ASP A 207 10.44 -14.26 -14.03
N PHE A 208 11.04 -13.57 -15.00
CA PHE A 208 11.05 -13.98 -16.42
C PHE A 208 12.44 -14.38 -16.90
N ILE A 209 13.32 -14.84 -16.02
CA ILE A 209 14.67 -15.23 -16.43
C ILE A 209 14.57 -16.55 -17.20
N ALA A 210 14.35 -16.44 -18.51
CA ALA A 210 14.81 -17.44 -19.44
C ALA A 210 16.34 -17.36 -19.43
N GLU A 211 17.00 -18.32 -18.78
CA GLU A 211 18.39 -18.60 -19.11
C GLU A 211 18.42 -18.99 -20.59
N GLY A 212 18.80 -18.02 -21.42
CA GLY A 212 19.08 -18.23 -22.83
C GLY A 212 20.31 -19.13 -22.96
N LYS A 213 20.06 -20.43 -23.14
CA LYS A 213 21.02 -21.34 -23.77
C LYS A 213 20.38 -21.94 -25.01
N TYR A 214 20.55 -21.26 -26.13
CA TYR A 214 20.71 -21.86 -27.45
C TYR A 214 21.63 -20.96 -28.27
#